data_AF-A0A5C5S892-F1
#
_entry.id   AF-A0A5C5S892-F1
#
_cell.length_a   1.000
_cell.length_b   1.000
_cell.length_c   1.000
_cell.angle_alpha   90.00
_cell.angle_beta   90.00
_cell.angle_gamma   90.00
#
_symmetry.space_group_name_H-M   'P 1'
#
loop_
_entity.id
_entity.type
_entity.pdbx_description
1 polymer ?
#
loop_
_entity_poly.entity_id
_entity_poly.type
_entity_poly.pdbx_seq_one_letter_code
_entity_poly.pdbx_strand_id
1 'polypeptide(L)'
;APFTVADVPLLDEAAELLGDLDEAGVRRRAEADREHRKATDNAEHALANMHQSLEDVGADGIVTAAQLTDFNAVTQHRMTAAEAATADRTWAYGHVVVDEAQELSPMQWRVLMRRCPMKSFTVVGDIAQAGSATAARSWQDALEPFVGERFVHDELTVNYRTPAAIAEAAVDVARA
;
A
#
# COMPACT_ATOMS: atom_id res chain seq x y z
N ALA A 1 -13.90 -19.08 -3.88
CA ALA A 1 -14.50 -17.74 -3.86
C ALA A 1 -13.45 -16.73 -4.32
N PRO A 2 -13.81 -15.58 -4.92
CA PRO A 2 -12.84 -14.52 -5.22
C PRO A 2 -12.28 -13.90 -3.94
N PHE A 3 -11.06 -13.37 -4.00
CA PHE A 3 -10.47 -12.60 -2.89
C PHE A 3 -11.22 -11.28 -2.65
N THR A 4 -11.22 -10.84 -1.40
CA THR A 4 -11.84 -9.63 -0.89
C THR A 4 -10.82 -8.75 -0.17
N VAL A 5 -11.19 -7.52 0.18
CA VAL A 5 -10.33 -6.61 0.94
C VAL A 5 -9.97 -7.19 2.32
N ALA A 6 -10.86 -7.97 2.92
CA ALA A 6 -10.63 -8.62 4.21
C ALA A 6 -9.51 -9.70 4.14
N ASP A 7 -9.16 -10.17 2.95
CA ASP A 7 -8.08 -11.15 2.75
C ASP A 7 -6.70 -10.47 2.69
N VAL A 8 -6.62 -9.16 2.46
CA VAL A 8 -5.35 -8.42 2.32
C VAL A 8 -4.41 -8.62 3.53
N PRO A 9 -4.87 -8.50 4.79
CA PRO A 9 -4.01 -8.73 5.95
C PRO A 9 -3.49 -10.16 6.08
N LEU A 10 -4.28 -11.14 5.64
CA LEU A 10 -3.86 -12.54 5.63
C LEU A 10 -2.78 -12.80 4.57
N LEU A 11 -2.93 -12.17 3.40
CA LEU A 11 -1.94 -12.25 2.33
C LEU A 11 -0.64 -11.53 2.70
N ASP A 12 -0.70 -10.38 3.36
CA ASP A 12 0.48 -9.67 3.89
C ASP A 12 1.22 -10.56 4.90
N GLU A 13 0.51 -11.15 5.87
CA GLU A 13 1.14 -12.06 6.84
C GLU A 13 1.74 -13.30 6.18
N ALA A 14 1.06 -13.88 5.19
CA ALA A 14 1.59 -15.02 4.44
C ALA A 14 2.88 -14.67 3.68
N ALA A 15 2.95 -13.49 3.06
CA ALA A 15 4.16 -13.02 2.37
C ALA A 15 5.33 -12.85 3.35
N GLU A 16 5.06 -12.45 4.58
CA GLU A 16 6.09 -12.26 5.62
C GLU A 16 6.62 -13.60 6.17
N LEU A 17 5.75 -14.60 6.28
CA LEU A 17 6.15 -15.93 6.77
C LEU A 17 6.79 -16.79 5.68
N LEU A 18 6.35 -16.64 4.43
CA LEU A 18 6.77 -17.48 3.31
C LEU A 18 7.85 -16.83 2.43
N GLY A 19 8.06 -15.51 2.57
CA GLY A 19 8.91 -14.71 1.70
C GLY A 19 8.18 -14.22 0.45
N ASP A 20 8.77 -13.25 -0.25
CA ASP A 20 8.19 -12.75 -1.50
C ASP A 20 8.37 -13.77 -2.62
N LEU A 21 7.30 -14.04 -3.38
CA LEU A 21 7.37 -14.82 -4.62
C LEU A 21 8.35 -14.21 -5.66
N ASP A 22 8.71 -12.94 -5.47
CA ASP A 22 9.70 -12.23 -6.28
C ASP A 22 11.14 -12.45 -5.80
N GLU A 23 11.37 -12.81 -4.54
CA GLU A 23 12.67 -13.33 -4.08
C GLU A 23 12.95 -14.71 -4.66
N ALA A 24 11.90 -15.49 -4.95
CA ALA A 24 12.00 -16.69 -5.79
C ALA A 24 12.35 -16.36 -7.28
N GLY A 25 12.43 -15.08 -7.66
CA GLY A 25 13.01 -14.59 -8.92
C GLY A 25 12.15 -14.80 -10.18
N VAL A 26 10.94 -15.33 -10.04
CA VAL A 26 10.15 -15.81 -11.20
C VAL A 26 9.44 -14.66 -11.93
N ARG A 27 8.88 -13.67 -11.22
CA ARG A 27 8.04 -12.63 -11.83
C ARG A 27 8.81 -11.40 -12.30
N ARG A 28 9.75 -10.87 -11.48
CA ARG A 28 10.59 -9.72 -11.84
C ARG A 28 11.40 -9.94 -13.13
N ARG A 29 12.00 -11.12 -13.31
CA ARG A 29 12.71 -11.47 -14.55
C ARG A 29 11.76 -11.53 -15.73
N ALA A 30 10.64 -12.25 -15.58
CA ALA A 30 9.68 -12.38 -16.66
C ALA A 30 9.06 -11.05 -17.09
N GLU A 31 8.87 -10.10 -16.16
CA GLU A 31 8.35 -8.77 -16.44
C GLU A 31 9.38 -7.86 -17.08
N ALA A 32 10.59 -7.78 -16.53
CA ALA A 32 11.71 -7.04 -17.14
C ALA A 32 12.03 -7.55 -18.55
N ASP A 33 12.02 -8.88 -18.76
CA ASP A 33 12.24 -9.49 -20.08
C ASP A 33 11.10 -9.15 -21.06
N ARG A 34 9.87 -9.00 -20.57
CA ARG A 34 8.72 -8.60 -21.41
C ARG A 34 8.79 -7.14 -21.79
N GLU A 35 9.14 -6.26 -20.85
CA GLU A 35 9.30 -4.83 -21.12
C GLU A 35 10.46 -4.57 -22.07
N HIS A 36 11.61 -5.23 -21.85
CA HIS A 36 12.76 -5.11 -22.73
C HIS A 36 12.47 -5.59 -24.15
N ARG A 37 11.77 -6.73 -24.31
CA ARG A 37 11.32 -7.20 -25.63
C ARG A 37 10.40 -6.20 -26.32
N LYS A 38 9.38 -5.69 -25.63
CA LYS A 38 8.48 -4.66 -26.18
C LYS A 38 9.23 -3.39 -26.59
N ALA A 39 10.20 -2.97 -25.79
CA ALA A 39 11.02 -1.80 -26.10
C ALA A 39 11.87 -2.01 -27.35
N THR A 40 12.50 -3.18 -27.48
CA THR A 40 13.27 -3.57 -28.68
C THR A 40 12.39 -3.67 -29.92
N ASP A 41 11.23 -4.31 -29.84
CA ASP A 41 10.27 -4.40 -30.97
C ASP A 41 9.82 -3.01 -31.42
N ASN A 42 9.56 -2.09 -30.48
CA ASN A 42 9.21 -0.71 -30.79
C ASN A 42 10.37 0.05 -31.45
N ALA A 43 11.61 -0.17 -30.98
CA ALA A 43 12.81 0.43 -31.54
C ALA A 43 13.09 -0.08 -32.96
N GLU A 44 12.89 -1.38 -33.22
CA GLU A 44 12.99 -1.98 -34.55
C GLU A 44 11.98 -1.36 -35.52
N HIS A 45 10.72 -1.24 -35.12
CA HIS A 45 9.70 -0.57 -35.94
C HIS A 45 10.02 0.91 -36.19
N ALA A 46 10.58 1.62 -35.21
CA ALA A 46 11.00 3.01 -35.38
C ALA A 46 12.13 3.15 -36.41
N LEU A 47 13.15 2.29 -36.34
CA LEU A 47 14.24 2.26 -37.32
C LEU A 47 13.74 1.90 -38.72
N ALA A 48 12.85 0.91 -38.84
CA ALA A 48 12.24 0.54 -40.11
C ALA A 48 11.44 1.69 -40.75
N ASN A 49 10.69 2.45 -39.94
CA ASN A 49 9.94 3.62 -40.41
C ASN A 49 10.85 4.78 -40.84
N MET A 50 12.07 4.87 -40.28
CA MET A 50 13.04 5.93 -40.58
C MET A 50 14.12 5.51 -41.59
N HIS A 51 14.11 4.27 -42.07
CA HIS A 51 15.15 3.68 -42.92
C HIS A 51 15.51 4.56 -44.13
N GLN A 52 14.50 5.00 -44.90
CA GLN A 52 14.73 5.86 -46.07
C GLN A 52 15.43 7.18 -45.71
N SER A 53 15.04 7.79 -44.59
CA SER A 53 15.66 9.03 -44.13
C SER A 53 17.07 8.81 -43.59
N LEU A 54 17.35 7.65 -42.97
CA LEU A 54 18.68 7.30 -42.49
C LEU A 54 19.64 6.99 -43.64
N GLU A 55 19.16 6.36 -44.72
CA GLU A 55 19.94 6.16 -45.95
C GLU A 55 20.36 7.50 -46.58
N ASP A 56 19.45 8.48 -46.65
CA ASP A 56 19.71 9.79 -47.27
C ASP A 56 20.85 10.59 -46.58
N VAL A 57 21.04 10.39 -45.27
CA VAL A 57 22.14 10.98 -44.48
C VAL A 57 23.32 10.03 -44.26
N GLY A 58 23.31 8.84 -44.87
CA GLY A 58 24.38 7.84 -44.74
C GLY A 58 24.53 7.26 -43.33
N ALA A 59 23.44 7.29 -42.55
CA ALA A 59 23.39 6.82 -41.16
C ALA A 59 22.66 5.47 -40.99
N ASP A 60 22.23 4.86 -42.10
CA ASP A 60 21.61 3.54 -42.09
C ASP A 60 22.58 2.47 -41.54
N GLY A 61 22.11 1.65 -40.61
CA GLY A 61 22.92 0.66 -39.89
C GLY A 61 23.90 1.21 -38.84
N ILE A 62 23.98 2.53 -38.63
CA ILE A 62 24.84 3.14 -37.58
C ILE A 62 24.18 3.04 -36.19
N VAL A 63 22.85 3.09 -36.13
CA VAL A 63 22.07 3.00 -34.88
C VAL A 63 21.33 1.67 -34.84
N THR A 64 21.64 0.84 -33.86
CA THR A 64 20.93 -0.43 -33.62
C THR A 64 19.68 -0.21 -32.76
N ALA A 65 18.72 -1.13 -32.87
CA ALA A 65 17.52 -1.14 -32.02
C ALA A 65 17.90 -1.20 -30.53
N ALA A 66 18.93 -1.97 -30.16
CA ALA A 66 19.44 -2.03 -28.78
C ALA A 66 19.96 -0.67 -28.29
N GLN A 67 20.76 0.04 -29.11
CA GLN A 67 21.24 1.38 -28.75
C GLN A 67 20.11 2.40 -28.65
N LEU A 68 19.09 2.29 -29.51
CA LEU A 68 17.91 3.15 -29.46
C LEU A 68 17.04 2.85 -28.23
N THR A 69 16.91 1.57 -27.85
CA THR A 69 16.24 1.13 -26.61
C THR A 69 16.96 1.67 -25.38
N ASP A 70 18.29 1.57 -25.32
CA ASP A 70 19.08 2.07 -24.20
C ASP A 70 19.00 3.60 -24.08
N PHE A 71 19.00 4.32 -25.22
CA PHE A 71 18.86 5.77 -25.24
C PHE A 71 17.45 6.24 -24.86
N ASN A 72 16.42 5.49 -25.26
CA ASN A 72 15.02 5.77 -24.94
C ASN A 72 14.57 5.14 -23.62
N ALA A 73 15.47 4.52 -22.85
CA ALA A 73 15.18 4.03 -21.52
C ALA A 73 14.74 5.24 -20.66
N VAL A 74 13.43 5.33 -20.45
CA VAL A 74 12.77 6.48 -19.84
C VAL A 74 13.43 6.78 -18.49
N THR A 75 13.86 8.03 -18.32
CA THR A 75 14.33 8.55 -17.04
C THR A 75 13.23 8.37 -16.01
N GLN A 76 13.59 7.75 -14.87
CA GLN A 76 12.72 7.41 -13.74
C GLN A 76 11.52 8.35 -13.63
N HIS A 77 10.31 7.80 -13.80
CA HIS A 77 9.09 8.53 -13.50
C HIS A 77 9.25 9.10 -12.09
N ARG A 78 9.19 10.43 -11.95
CA ARG A 78 9.40 11.10 -10.67
C ARG A 78 8.16 10.87 -9.83
N MET A 79 8.10 9.71 -9.18
CA MET A 79 6.99 9.35 -8.31
C MET A 79 6.98 10.29 -7.12
N THR A 80 5.78 10.72 -6.74
CA THR A 80 5.53 11.29 -5.43
C THR A 80 5.77 10.23 -4.35
N ALA A 81 6.01 10.66 -3.11
CA ALA A 81 6.14 9.73 -1.99
C ALA A 81 4.89 8.84 -1.82
N ALA A 82 3.69 9.37 -2.13
CA ALA A 82 2.44 8.62 -2.05
C ALA A 82 2.34 7.52 -3.11
N GLU A 83 2.75 7.80 -4.34
CA GLU A 83 2.79 6.81 -5.41
C GLU A 83 3.82 5.72 -5.10
N ALA A 84 5.01 6.11 -4.61
CA ALA A 84 6.03 5.15 -4.21
C ALA A 84 5.54 4.23 -3.08
N ALA A 85 4.89 4.79 -2.06
CA ALA A 85 4.35 4.04 -0.94
C ALA A 85 3.21 3.09 -1.33
N THR A 86 2.41 3.47 -2.33
CA THR A 86 1.30 2.64 -2.83
C THR A 86 1.80 1.47 -3.66
N ALA A 87 2.88 1.68 -4.43
CA ALA A 87 3.49 0.65 -5.26
C ALA A 87 4.33 -0.36 -4.44
N ASP A 88 4.85 0.06 -3.28
CA ASP A 88 5.74 -0.76 -2.46
C ASP A 88 5.06 -1.24 -1.18
N ARG A 89 4.74 -2.54 -1.14
CA ARG A 89 4.23 -3.19 0.07
C ARG A 89 5.26 -3.28 1.21
N THR A 90 6.48 -2.82 1.06
CA THR A 90 7.47 -2.80 2.14
C THR A 90 7.73 -1.39 2.65
N TRP A 91 6.99 -0.41 2.10
CA TRP A 91 7.14 0.99 2.49
C TRP A 91 6.90 1.20 3.99
N ALA A 92 7.84 1.90 4.62
CA ALA A 92 7.76 2.29 6.02
C ALA A 92 7.31 3.76 6.14
N TYR A 93 6.19 3.98 6.81
CA TYR A 93 5.69 5.30 7.17
C TYR A 93 6.35 5.80 8.45
N GLY A 94 6.63 7.10 8.50
CA GLY A 94 7.14 7.75 9.71
C GLY A 94 6.06 8.01 10.77
N HIS A 95 4.79 8.07 10.36
CA HIS A 95 3.63 8.22 11.23
C HIS A 95 2.37 7.68 10.53
N VAL A 96 1.46 7.09 11.28
CA VAL A 96 0.18 6.58 10.77
C VAL A 96 -0.96 7.13 11.60
N VAL A 97 -1.95 7.72 10.94
CA VAL A 97 -3.21 8.15 11.57
C VAL A 97 -4.28 7.12 11.21
N VAL A 98 -5.02 6.68 12.21
CA VAL A 98 -6.10 5.70 12.05
C VAL A 98 -7.36 6.31 12.65
N ASP A 99 -8.38 6.46 11.82
CA ASP A 99 -9.73 6.85 12.25
C ASP A 99 -10.63 5.62 12.23
N GLU A 100 -11.70 5.64 13.04
CA GLU A 100 -12.59 4.49 13.26
C GLU A 100 -11.83 3.20 13.63
N ALA A 101 -10.79 3.36 14.45
CA ALA A 101 -9.82 2.29 14.69
C ALA A 101 -10.41 1.08 15.44
N GLN A 102 -11.60 1.21 16.03
CA GLN A 102 -12.35 0.11 16.63
C GLN A 102 -12.78 -0.95 15.60
N GLU A 103 -12.87 -0.59 14.32
CA GLU A 103 -13.26 -1.50 13.24
C GLU A 103 -12.11 -2.39 12.77
N LEU A 104 -10.88 -2.13 13.22
CA LEU A 104 -9.71 -2.90 12.83
C LEU A 104 -9.67 -4.25 13.52
N SER A 105 -9.58 -5.30 12.70
CA SER A 105 -9.23 -6.63 13.15
C SER A 105 -7.77 -6.72 13.64
N PRO A 106 -7.44 -7.71 14.48
CA PRO A 106 -6.06 -7.93 14.93
C PRO A 106 -5.07 -8.09 13.77
N MET A 107 -5.48 -8.71 12.67
CA MET A 107 -4.63 -8.88 11.49
C MET A 107 -4.33 -7.55 10.79
N GLN A 108 -5.31 -6.64 10.69
CA GLN A 108 -5.07 -5.32 10.13
C GLN A 108 -4.10 -4.50 10.99
N TRP A 109 -4.20 -4.61 12.33
CA TRP A 109 -3.22 -4.00 13.23
C TRP A 109 -1.80 -4.50 12.98
N ARG A 110 -1.61 -5.81 12.75
CA ARG A 110 -0.28 -6.36 12.41
C ARG A 110 0.30 -5.71 11.15
N VAL A 111 -0.52 -5.56 10.10
CA VAL A 111 -0.11 -4.88 8.86
C VAL A 111 0.34 -3.46 9.18
N LEU A 112 -0.49 -2.66 9.86
CA LEU A 112 -0.18 -1.27 10.18
C LEU A 112 1.11 -1.14 11.01
N MET A 113 1.27 -1.99 12.03
CA MET A 113 2.45 -1.98 12.90
C MET A 113 3.73 -2.34 12.16
N ARG A 114 3.65 -3.22 11.15
CA ARG A 114 4.77 -3.54 10.27
C ARG A 114 5.17 -2.36 9.38
N ARG A 115 4.18 -1.58 8.92
CA ARG A 115 4.42 -0.39 8.09
C ARG A 115 4.82 0.85 8.86
N CYS A 116 4.78 0.85 10.19
CA CYS A 116 5.29 1.94 11.02
C CYS A 116 6.23 1.38 12.11
N PRO A 117 7.49 1.04 11.77
CA PRO A 117 8.43 0.43 12.72
C PRO A 117 8.73 1.31 13.94
N MET A 118 8.64 2.64 13.77
CA MET A 118 8.79 3.62 14.85
C MET A 118 7.63 3.60 15.85
N LYS A 119 6.53 2.89 15.54
CA LYS A 119 5.31 2.83 16.35
C LYS A 119 4.76 4.22 16.66
N SER A 120 4.90 5.13 15.70
CA SER A 120 4.38 6.50 15.74
C SER A 120 2.97 6.49 15.15
N PHE A 121 1.96 6.58 16.03
CA PHE A 121 0.56 6.46 15.66
C PHE A 121 -0.29 7.57 16.31
N THR A 122 -1.34 7.97 15.59
CA THR A 122 -2.49 8.66 16.17
C THR A 122 -3.71 7.77 15.91
N VAL A 123 -4.28 7.22 16.97
CA VAL A 123 -5.42 6.28 16.88
C VAL A 123 -6.65 6.98 17.43
N VAL A 124 -7.69 7.06 16.61
CA VAL A 124 -8.97 7.71 16.93
C VAL A 124 -10.09 6.71 16.69
N GLY A 125 -11.06 6.69 17.60
CA GLY A 125 -12.23 5.82 17.49
C GLY A 125 -13.04 5.77 18.77
N ASP A 126 -14.06 4.93 18.77
CA ASP A 126 -14.91 4.65 19.93
C ASP A 126 -15.17 3.14 20.03
N ILE A 127 -14.60 2.49 21.05
CA ILE A 127 -14.76 1.04 21.28
C ILE A 127 -16.24 0.66 21.46
N ALA A 128 -17.08 1.54 22.00
CA ALA A 128 -18.50 1.26 22.17
C ALA A 128 -19.28 1.22 20.84
N GLN A 129 -18.70 1.75 19.75
CA GLN A 129 -19.30 1.78 18.42
C GLN A 129 -18.83 0.63 17.51
N ALA A 130 -18.01 -0.27 18.03
CA ALA A 130 -17.46 -1.36 17.24
C ALA A 130 -18.56 -2.27 16.66
N GLY A 131 -18.64 -2.36 15.33
CA GLY A 131 -19.63 -3.19 14.64
C GLY A 131 -19.18 -4.62 14.34
N SER A 132 -17.87 -4.87 14.35
CA SER A 132 -17.29 -6.17 13.99
C SER A 132 -17.25 -7.16 15.15
N ALA A 133 -17.57 -8.43 14.88
CA ALA A 133 -17.43 -9.52 15.85
C ALA A 133 -15.97 -9.78 16.29
N THR A 134 -14.99 -9.29 15.51
CA THR A 134 -13.55 -9.43 15.79
C THR A 134 -12.92 -8.17 16.34
N ALA A 135 -13.71 -7.11 16.55
CA ALA A 135 -13.24 -5.86 17.12
C ALA A 135 -12.67 -6.07 18.54
N ALA A 136 -11.71 -5.23 18.90
CA ALA A 136 -11.16 -5.23 20.24
C ALA A 136 -12.19 -4.74 21.26
N ARG A 137 -12.10 -5.27 22.49
CA ARG A 137 -12.99 -4.89 23.60
C ARG A 137 -12.48 -3.68 24.39
N SER A 138 -11.23 -3.31 24.18
CA SER A 138 -10.59 -2.13 24.73
C SER A 138 -9.40 -1.71 23.87
N TRP A 139 -8.97 -0.45 23.97
CA TRP A 139 -7.75 0.01 23.32
C TRP A 139 -6.49 -0.69 23.86
N GLN A 140 -6.49 -1.05 25.15
CA GLN A 140 -5.41 -1.81 25.74
C GLN A 140 -5.27 -3.18 25.06
N ASP A 141 -6.35 -3.94 24.92
CA ASP A 141 -6.32 -5.24 24.23
C ASP A 141 -5.85 -5.14 22.77
N ALA A 142 -6.25 -4.07 22.08
CA ALA A 142 -5.87 -3.84 20.69
C ALA A 142 -4.37 -3.53 20.53
N LEU A 143 -3.79 -2.75 21.45
CA LEU A 143 -2.47 -2.15 21.28
C LEU A 143 -1.36 -2.84 22.09
N GLU A 144 -1.68 -3.44 23.23
CA GLU A 144 -0.73 -4.13 24.12
C GLU A 144 0.18 -5.13 23.38
N PRO A 145 -0.32 -5.96 22.43
CA PRO A 145 0.53 -6.90 21.69
C PRO A 145 1.68 -6.25 20.91
N PHE A 146 1.58 -4.95 20.61
CA PHE A 146 2.51 -4.24 19.75
C PHE A 146 3.36 -3.22 20.50
N VAL A 147 2.75 -2.51 21.45
CA VAL A 147 3.38 -1.41 22.19
C VAL A 147 3.53 -1.69 23.70
N GLY A 148 2.89 -2.73 24.23
CA GLY A 148 2.71 -2.91 25.67
C GLY A 148 1.92 -1.73 26.24
N GLU A 149 2.38 -1.20 27.38
CA GLU A 149 1.78 -0.02 28.03
C GLU A 149 2.29 1.32 27.46
N ARG A 150 3.08 1.31 26.38
CA ARG A 150 3.73 2.52 25.83
C ARG A 150 2.81 3.32 24.90
N PHE A 151 1.61 3.62 25.37
CA PHE A 151 0.67 4.51 24.71
C PHE A 151 -0.05 5.39 25.74
N VAL A 152 -0.54 6.53 25.29
CA VAL A 152 -1.37 7.43 26.10
C VAL A 152 -2.79 7.36 25.54
N HIS A 153 -3.77 7.31 26.43
CA HIS A 153 -5.18 7.31 26.09
C HIS A 153 -5.84 8.57 26.66
N ASP A 154 -6.33 9.43 25.77
CA ASP A 154 -7.05 10.65 26.11
C ASP A 154 -8.48 10.56 25.59
N GLU A 155 -9.46 10.85 26.45
CA GLU A 155 -10.88 10.78 26.11
C GLU A 155 -11.48 12.18 25.85
N LEU A 156 -12.25 12.29 24.78
CA LEU A 156 -13.02 13.50 24.46
C LEU A 156 -14.45 13.35 24.97
N THR A 157 -14.74 13.94 26.13
CA THR A 157 -16.02 13.74 26.84
C THR A 157 -17.12 14.76 26.47
N VAL A 158 -16.77 15.82 25.74
CA VAL A 158 -17.73 16.87 25.36
C VAL A 158 -18.27 16.60 23.95
N ASN A 159 -19.54 16.22 23.87
CA ASN A 159 -20.25 16.14 22.60
C ASN A 159 -20.81 17.51 22.20
N TYR A 160 -20.37 18.01 21.04
CA TYR A 160 -20.85 19.25 20.44
C TYR A 160 -21.46 19.06 19.04
N ARG A 161 -21.48 17.82 18.52
CA ARG A 161 -21.91 17.51 17.14
C ARG A 161 -23.31 16.91 17.08
N THR A 162 -23.71 16.17 18.10
CA THR A 162 -25.00 15.47 18.13
C THR A 162 -25.91 16.10 19.20
N PRO A 163 -27.14 16.50 18.85
CA PRO A 163 -28.09 17.02 19.84
C PRO A 163 -28.34 16.06 21.00
N ALA A 164 -28.50 16.59 22.21
CA ALA A 164 -28.64 15.81 23.44
C ALA A 164 -29.72 14.72 23.33
N ALA A 165 -30.92 15.06 22.83
CA ALA A 165 -32.02 14.11 22.69
C ALA A 165 -31.68 12.89 21.78
N ILE A 166 -30.85 13.08 20.76
CA ILE A 166 -30.40 11.99 19.88
C ILE A 166 -29.33 11.14 20.57
N ALA A 167 -28.38 11.79 21.25
CA ALA A 167 -27.31 11.11 21.97
C ALA A 167 -27.85 10.28 23.14
N GLU A 168 -28.77 10.83 23.92
CA GLU A 168 -29.42 10.13 25.05
C GLU A 168 -30.16 8.88 24.57
N ALA A 169 -30.96 8.99 23.50
CA ALA A 169 -31.66 7.85 22.92
C ALA A 169 -30.69 6.75 22.43
N ALA A 170 -29.55 7.12 21.84
CA ALA A 170 -28.55 6.15 21.41
C ALA A 170 -27.87 5.45 22.61
N VAL A 171 -27.57 6.18 23.68
CA VAL A 171 -27.02 5.60 24.92
C VAL A 171 -28.00 4.63 25.57
N ASP A 172 -29.29 4.94 25.58
CA ASP A 172 -30.32 4.04 26.12
C ASP A 172 -30.36 2.72 25.34
N VAL A 173 -30.26 2.77 24.00
CA VAL A 173 -30.17 1.57 23.16
C VAL A 173 -28.89 0.78 23.41
N ALA A 174 -27.75 1.45 23.55
CA ALA A 174 -26.46 0.79 23.76
C ALA A 174 -26.35 0.07 25.12
N ARG A 175 -27.17 0.47 26.10
CA ARG A 175 -27.21 -0.11 27.46
C ARG A 175 -28.27 -1.19 27.66
N ALA A 176 -29.24 -1.30 26.75
CA ALA A 176 -30.34 -2.26 26.81
C ALA A 176 -29.88 -3.69 26.48
#